data_AF-A0A921E343-F1
#
_entry.id   AF-A0A921E343-F1
#
_cell.length_a   1.000
_cell.length_b   1.000
_cell.length_c   1.000
_cell.angle_alpha   90.00
_cell.angle_beta   90.00
_cell.angle_gamma   90.00
#
_symmetry.space_group_name_H-M   'P 1'
#
loop_
_entity.id
_entity.type
_entity.pdbx_description
1 polymer ?
#
loop_
_entity_poly.entity_id
_entity_poly.type
_entity_poly.pdbx_seq_one_letter_code
_entity_poly.pdbx_strand_id
1 'polypeptide(L)'
;MNESLPHAAPWHRGEVALQESVGIAGRMAELGPKVIRDHLIAQHREFFPLLPFVVIGAVDQAGHPWATLRAGPPGFLHAPDPFHLRVEAGREGDDPAEAGLEDGEGVALLGIELATRRRNRLNGTLRREGPDGFTVRVAQSFGNCPKYIRVRQEASAAAMVASRPPPVVSDRLDDVARARIAAADTFFVATFIEEAGSRQVDVSHRGGPAGFVRIGEDGSLAIPDYSGNRFFNTLGNVMANSRAGLVFPDFSTGDLLQMTGRAEIVLDPARFGDIAGAERLWLFHPERVVLRAQALPLRFAPADLQPDFRPHRI
;
A
#
# COMPACT_ATOMS: atom_id res chain seq x y z
N MET A 1 2.36 -39.75 18.26
CA MET A 1 1.46 -38.57 18.09
C MET A 1 2.36 -37.36 18.09
N ASN A 2 2.57 -36.75 16.93
CA ASN A 2 3.41 -35.56 16.79
C ASN A 2 2.48 -34.37 17.00
N GLU A 3 2.42 -33.84 18.23
CA GLU A 3 1.69 -32.60 18.51
C GLU A 3 2.42 -31.47 17.79
N SER A 4 1.94 -31.13 16.60
CA SER A 4 2.29 -29.89 15.93
C SER A 4 1.90 -28.74 16.88
N LEU A 5 2.89 -28.02 17.39
CA LEU A 5 2.68 -26.75 18.09
C LEU A 5 1.67 -25.92 17.27
N PRO A 6 0.61 -25.36 17.88
CA PRO A 6 -0.34 -24.54 17.14
C PRO A 6 0.46 -23.42 16.46
N HIS A 7 0.42 -23.41 15.13
CA HIS A 7 1.01 -22.33 14.36
C HIS A 7 0.34 -21.04 14.87
N ALA A 8 1.14 -20.13 15.45
CA ALA A 8 0.61 -18.86 15.93
C ALA A 8 -0.19 -18.23 14.78
N ALA A 9 -1.40 -17.74 15.09
CA ALA A 9 -2.25 -17.15 14.07
C ALA A 9 -1.45 -16.04 13.35
N PRO A 10 -1.59 -15.87 12.02
CA PRO A 10 -0.78 -14.92 11.24
C PRO A 10 -1.13 -13.45 11.53
N TRP A 11 -1.88 -13.19 12.60
CA TRP A 11 -2.39 -11.90 12.99
C TRP A 11 -1.53 -11.33 14.11
N HIS A 12 -1.12 -10.08 13.96
CA HIS A 12 -0.43 -9.37 15.02
C HIS A 12 -1.43 -8.74 16.00
N ARG A 13 -0.95 -8.28 17.16
CA ARG A 13 -1.81 -7.79 18.27
C ARG A 13 -2.83 -6.71 17.88
N GLY A 14 -2.48 -5.83 16.93
CA GLY A 14 -3.33 -4.73 16.50
C GLY A 14 -4.50 -5.19 15.62
N GLU A 15 -4.25 -6.17 14.75
CA GLU A 15 -5.29 -6.80 13.95
C GLU A 15 -6.27 -7.56 14.85
N VAL A 16 -5.76 -8.35 15.80
CA VAL A 16 -6.58 -9.11 16.74
C VAL A 16 -7.51 -8.18 17.53
N ALA A 17 -7.00 -7.06 18.07
CA ALA A 17 -7.81 -6.10 18.80
C ALA A 17 -8.99 -5.54 17.96
N LEU A 18 -8.75 -5.23 16.68
CA LEU A 18 -9.82 -4.80 15.78
C LEU A 18 -10.80 -5.92 15.46
N GLN A 19 -10.31 -7.13 15.23
CA GLN A 19 -11.16 -8.30 14.96
C GLN A 19 -12.05 -8.64 16.17
N GLU A 20 -11.55 -8.49 17.40
CA GLU A 20 -12.32 -8.62 18.63
C GLU A 20 -13.38 -7.54 18.74
N SER A 21 -13.04 -6.27 18.46
CA SER A 21 -13.96 -5.13 18.54
C SER A 21 -15.19 -5.28 17.64
N VAL A 22 -15.09 -6.04 16.54
CA VAL A 22 -16.19 -6.32 15.61
C VAL A 22 -16.71 -7.76 15.69
N GLY A 23 -16.28 -8.53 16.70
CA GLY A 23 -16.80 -9.88 16.98
C GLY A 23 -16.42 -10.95 15.97
N ILE A 24 -15.29 -10.83 15.26
CA ILE A 24 -14.85 -11.78 14.23
C ILE A 24 -13.53 -12.50 14.53
N ALA A 25 -12.88 -12.23 15.68
CA ALA A 25 -11.55 -12.77 16.01
C ALA A 25 -11.45 -14.30 15.86
N GLY A 26 -12.41 -15.06 16.40
CA GLY A 26 -12.42 -16.53 16.27
C GLY A 26 -12.48 -17.00 14.80
N ARG A 27 -13.31 -16.35 13.98
CA ARG A 27 -13.40 -16.65 12.54
C ARG A 27 -12.10 -16.33 11.81
N MET A 28 -11.45 -15.22 12.17
CA MET A 28 -10.18 -14.82 11.56
C MET A 28 -9.03 -15.74 11.97
N ALA A 29 -9.00 -16.21 13.23
CA ALA A 29 -8.03 -17.19 13.69
C ALA A 29 -8.09 -18.50 12.88
N GLU A 30 -9.30 -18.97 12.52
CA GLU A 30 -9.47 -20.15 11.66
C GLU A 30 -9.16 -19.90 10.18
N LEU A 31 -9.44 -18.68 9.69
CA LEU A 31 -9.29 -18.32 8.28
C LEU A 31 -7.83 -17.99 7.92
N GLY A 32 -7.14 -17.26 8.79
CA GLY A 32 -5.80 -16.71 8.56
C GLY A 32 -4.80 -17.73 8.01
N PRO A 33 -4.55 -18.87 8.71
CA PRO A 33 -3.62 -19.90 8.26
C PRO A 33 -3.97 -20.52 6.89
N LYS A 34 -5.23 -20.42 6.45
CA LYS A 34 -5.67 -20.97 5.17
C LYS A 34 -5.36 -20.04 4.00
N VAL A 35 -5.36 -18.73 4.25
CA VAL A 35 -5.30 -17.68 3.21
C VAL A 35 -3.99 -16.90 3.19
N ILE A 36 -3.31 -16.77 4.33
CA ILE A 36 -1.98 -16.16 4.45
C ILE A 36 -0.94 -17.26 4.42
N ARG A 37 -0.02 -17.19 3.46
CA ARG A 37 1.05 -18.18 3.26
C ARG A 37 2.41 -17.54 3.51
N ASP A 38 3.35 -18.33 4.00
CA ASP A 38 4.77 -17.97 4.13
C ASP A 38 5.54 -18.07 2.80
N HIS A 39 4.84 -18.34 1.70
CA HIS A 39 5.41 -18.52 0.36
C HIS A 39 4.44 -18.05 -0.73
N LEU A 40 4.99 -17.86 -1.92
CA LEU A 40 4.26 -17.58 -3.15
C LEU A 40 3.72 -18.88 -3.74
N ILE A 41 2.40 -18.99 -3.77
CA ILE A 41 1.73 -20.04 -4.55
C ILE A 41 1.99 -19.84 -6.05
N ALA A 42 1.86 -20.90 -6.85
CA ALA A 42 2.12 -20.86 -8.30
C ALA A 42 1.45 -19.67 -9.01
N GLN A 43 0.17 -19.43 -8.69
CA GLN A 43 -0.59 -18.33 -9.27
C GLN A 43 -0.02 -16.93 -8.96
N HIS A 44 0.63 -16.74 -7.81
CA HIS A 44 1.31 -15.48 -7.47
C HIS A 44 2.63 -15.36 -8.24
N ARG A 45 3.38 -16.46 -8.35
CA ARG A 45 4.65 -16.51 -9.10
C ARG A 45 4.48 -16.22 -10.59
N GLU A 46 3.34 -16.62 -11.16
CA GLU A 46 2.96 -16.30 -12.54
C GLU A 46 2.46 -14.86 -12.70
N PHE A 47 1.93 -14.25 -11.63
CA PHE A 47 1.34 -12.91 -11.68
C PHE A 47 2.37 -11.78 -11.61
N PHE A 48 3.30 -11.85 -10.66
CA PHE A 48 4.26 -10.77 -10.44
C PHE A 48 5.06 -10.41 -11.71
N PRO A 49 5.56 -11.36 -12.53
CA PRO A 49 6.28 -11.05 -13.77
C PRO A 49 5.50 -10.28 -14.82
N LEU A 50 4.16 -10.31 -14.77
CA LEU A 50 3.30 -9.63 -15.73
C LEU A 50 3.10 -8.15 -15.39
N LEU A 51 3.45 -7.73 -14.18
CA LEU A 51 3.19 -6.37 -13.72
C LEU A 51 4.21 -5.40 -14.32
N PRO A 52 3.77 -4.21 -14.77
CA PRO A 52 4.67 -3.16 -15.23
C PRO A 52 5.18 -2.28 -14.08
N PHE A 53 4.56 -2.38 -12.90
CA PHE A 53 5.01 -1.73 -11.67
C PHE A 53 4.63 -2.52 -10.41
N VAL A 54 5.29 -2.22 -9.30
CA VAL A 54 4.94 -2.69 -7.96
C VAL A 54 4.83 -1.52 -7.00
N VAL A 55 3.90 -1.61 -6.05
CA VAL A 55 3.83 -0.67 -4.93
C VAL A 55 4.68 -1.22 -3.78
N ILE A 56 5.52 -0.37 -3.18
CA ILE A 56 6.44 -0.74 -2.12
C ILE A 56 6.12 0.07 -0.87
N GLY A 57 6.03 -0.59 0.27
CA GLY A 57 6.08 0.01 1.60
C GLY A 57 7.43 -0.26 2.23
N ALA A 58 8.09 0.80 2.70
CA ALA A 58 9.38 0.76 3.38
C ALA A 58 9.36 1.69 4.58
N VAL A 59 10.29 1.50 5.53
CA VAL A 59 10.41 2.33 6.72
C VAL A 59 11.85 2.77 6.85
N ASP A 60 12.09 4.08 6.88
CA ASP A 60 13.45 4.61 7.02
C ASP A 60 14.03 4.36 8.42
N GLN A 61 15.32 4.66 8.60
CA GLN A 61 16.01 4.50 9.88
C GLN A 61 15.51 5.42 11.00
N ALA A 62 14.83 6.52 10.65
CA ALA A 62 14.13 7.37 11.62
C ALA A 62 12.74 6.83 11.98
N GLY A 63 12.34 5.70 11.38
CA GLY A 63 11.07 5.04 11.58
C GLY A 63 9.91 5.69 10.82
N HIS A 64 10.18 6.49 9.78
CA HIS A 64 9.14 7.04 8.93
C HIS A 64 8.77 6.04 7.84
N PRO A 65 7.51 5.59 7.79
CA PRO A 65 7.03 4.76 6.70
C PRO A 65 6.82 5.61 5.44
N TRP A 66 7.14 5.02 4.29
CA TRP A 66 6.93 5.57 2.97
C TRP A 66 6.29 4.52 2.06
N ALA A 67 5.31 4.95 1.30
CA ALA A 67 4.81 4.19 0.16
C ALA A 67 5.40 4.77 -1.13
N THR A 68 5.72 3.92 -2.10
CA THR A 68 6.21 4.32 -3.41
C THR A 68 5.80 3.34 -4.50
N LEU A 69 6.02 3.70 -5.75
CA LEU A 69 5.84 2.84 -6.92
C LEU A 69 7.19 2.70 -7.65
N ARG A 70 7.54 1.46 -8.02
CA ARG A 70 8.67 1.16 -8.91
C ARG A 70 8.14 0.51 -10.17
N ALA A 71 8.57 1.01 -11.33
CA ALA A 71 8.25 0.42 -12.62
C ALA A 71 9.47 -0.28 -13.21
N GLY A 72 9.23 -1.28 -14.04
CA GLY A 72 10.26 -1.99 -14.79
C GLY A 72 9.65 -2.70 -15.99
N PRO A 73 10.47 -3.20 -16.92
CA PRO A 73 9.98 -4.01 -18.03
C PRO A 73 9.34 -5.31 -17.51
N PRO A 74 8.40 -5.93 -18.24
CA PRO A 74 7.87 -7.23 -17.86
C PRO A 74 8.98 -8.23 -17.52
N GLY A 75 8.82 -8.95 -16.40
CA GLY A 75 9.85 -9.83 -15.83
C GLY A 75 10.77 -9.18 -14.78
N PHE A 76 10.72 -7.85 -14.58
CA PHE A 76 11.52 -7.19 -13.52
C PHE A 76 11.14 -7.67 -12.12
N LEU A 77 9.93 -8.22 -11.95
CA LEU A 77 9.52 -8.97 -10.76
C LEU A 77 9.50 -10.45 -11.10
N HIS A 78 10.30 -11.27 -10.43
CA HIS A 78 10.26 -12.71 -10.67
C HIS A 78 10.56 -13.53 -9.42
N ALA A 79 9.95 -14.71 -9.33
CA ALA A 79 10.09 -15.59 -8.18
C ALA A 79 10.95 -16.81 -8.54
N PRO A 80 12.28 -16.79 -8.30
CA PRO A 80 13.15 -17.93 -8.63
C PRO A 80 12.71 -19.21 -7.91
N ASP A 81 12.16 -19.08 -6.71
CA ASP A 81 11.55 -20.13 -5.92
C ASP A 81 10.31 -19.60 -5.17
N PRO A 82 9.54 -20.44 -4.45
CA PRO A 82 8.35 -19.99 -3.72
C PRO A 82 8.60 -19.00 -2.57
N PHE A 83 9.82 -18.91 -2.04
CA PHE A 83 10.13 -18.14 -0.83
C PHE A 83 10.84 -16.82 -1.13
N HIS A 84 11.15 -16.53 -2.39
CA HIS A 84 11.86 -15.33 -2.79
C HIS A 84 11.18 -14.65 -3.99
N LEU A 85 11.03 -13.32 -3.92
CA LEU A 85 10.69 -12.48 -5.06
C LEU A 85 11.85 -11.52 -5.34
N ARG A 86 12.44 -11.63 -6.53
CA ARG A 86 13.43 -10.69 -7.04
C ARG A 86 12.72 -9.47 -7.64
N VAL A 87 13.21 -8.28 -7.30
CA VAL A 87 12.81 -6.99 -7.84
C VAL A 87 14.02 -6.35 -8.51
N GLU A 88 14.03 -6.34 -9.84
CA GLU A 88 15.05 -5.69 -10.68
C GLU A 88 14.70 -4.21 -10.85
N ALA A 89 14.85 -3.45 -9.77
CA ALA A 89 14.69 -2.01 -9.77
C ALA A 89 15.87 -1.38 -9.03
N GLY A 90 16.70 -0.65 -9.78
CA GLY A 90 17.84 0.07 -9.21
C GLY A 90 17.43 1.14 -8.20
N ARG A 91 18.42 1.70 -7.50
CA ARG A 91 18.19 2.77 -6.52
C ARG A 91 17.65 4.03 -7.18
N GLU A 92 16.66 4.65 -6.57
CA GLU A 92 16.16 5.98 -6.96
C GLU A 92 16.47 6.98 -5.85
N GLY A 93 17.60 7.70 -5.97
CA GLY A 93 18.08 8.61 -4.92
C GLY A 93 17.18 9.80 -4.62
N ASP A 94 16.19 10.08 -5.48
CA ASP A 94 15.18 11.11 -5.30
C ASP A 94 13.86 10.59 -4.71
N ASP A 95 13.78 9.29 -4.38
CA ASP A 95 12.64 8.68 -3.69
C ASP A 95 12.86 8.64 -2.17
N PRO A 96 11.99 9.26 -1.35
CA PRO A 96 12.11 9.18 0.10
C PRO A 96 12.00 7.75 0.66
N ALA A 97 11.38 6.80 -0.03
CA ALA A 97 11.30 5.41 0.40
C ALA A 97 12.64 4.67 0.32
N GLU A 98 13.61 5.15 -0.48
CA GLU A 98 14.88 4.47 -0.73
C GLU A 98 15.68 4.26 0.57
N ALA A 99 15.60 5.20 1.51
CA ALA A 99 16.26 5.12 2.81
C ALA A 99 15.77 3.96 3.71
N GLY A 100 14.63 3.36 3.38
CA GLY A 100 14.08 2.17 4.06
C GLY A 100 14.25 0.88 3.27
N LEU A 101 14.95 0.89 2.13
CA LEU A 101 15.15 -0.27 1.25
C LEU A 101 16.56 -0.84 1.36
N GLU A 102 17.05 -1.00 2.59
CA GLU A 102 18.38 -1.51 2.93
C GLU A 102 18.36 -2.99 3.32
N ASP A 103 19.52 -3.66 3.24
CA ASP A 103 19.63 -5.10 3.56
C ASP A 103 19.17 -5.40 4.99
N GLY A 104 18.33 -6.43 5.13
CA GLY A 104 17.78 -6.86 6.42
C GLY A 104 16.52 -6.11 6.88
N GLU A 105 16.15 -5.02 6.21
CA GLU A 105 14.95 -4.25 6.57
C GLU A 105 13.66 -4.99 6.20
N GLY A 106 12.60 -4.70 6.97
CA GLY A 106 11.24 -5.13 6.64
C GLY A 106 10.71 -4.37 5.42
N VAL A 107 10.04 -5.08 4.50
CA VAL A 107 9.47 -4.49 3.28
C VAL A 107 8.13 -5.12 2.96
N ALA A 108 7.23 -4.32 2.37
CA ALA A 108 5.96 -4.78 1.84
C ALA A 108 5.84 -4.47 0.36
N LEU A 109 5.25 -5.39 -0.38
CA LEU A 109 4.95 -5.26 -1.80
C LEU A 109 3.46 -5.51 -2.03
N LEU A 110 2.88 -4.69 -2.89
CA LEU A 110 1.56 -4.93 -3.45
C LEU A 110 1.69 -4.96 -4.98
N GLY A 111 1.58 -6.16 -5.53
CA GLY A 111 1.38 -6.34 -6.96
C GLY A 111 -0.08 -6.07 -7.30
N ILE A 112 -0.35 -5.14 -8.20
CA ILE A 112 -1.70 -4.73 -8.58
C ILE A 112 -1.78 -4.50 -10.09
N GLU A 113 -2.72 -5.17 -10.74
CA GLU A 113 -3.03 -5.00 -12.15
C GLU A 113 -4.32 -4.18 -12.28
N LEU A 114 -4.16 -2.92 -12.69
CA LEU A 114 -5.27 -1.95 -12.70
C LEU A 114 -6.37 -2.31 -13.72
N ALA A 115 -6.02 -3.00 -14.80
CA ALA A 115 -6.98 -3.40 -15.85
C ALA A 115 -7.95 -4.49 -15.37
N THR A 116 -7.45 -5.49 -14.65
CA THR A 116 -8.24 -6.64 -14.18
C THR A 116 -8.70 -6.49 -12.72
N ARG A 117 -8.14 -5.51 -12.01
CA ARG A 117 -8.28 -5.30 -10.56
C ARG A 117 -7.69 -6.45 -9.72
N ARG A 118 -6.87 -7.31 -10.32
CA ARG A 118 -6.16 -8.36 -9.60
C ARG A 118 -5.10 -7.73 -8.70
N ARG A 119 -5.02 -8.16 -7.45
CA ARG A 119 -3.96 -7.73 -6.53
C ARG A 119 -3.51 -8.85 -5.60
N ASN A 120 -2.20 -8.90 -5.37
CA ASN A 120 -1.56 -9.83 -4.45
C ASN A 120 -0.58 -9.06 -3.56
N ARG A 121 -0.62 -9.34 -2.27
CA ARG A 121 0.30 -8.80 -1.29
C ARG A 121 1.44 -9.77 -1.03
N LEU A 122 2.61 -9.21 -0.73
CA LEU A 122 3.80 -9.92 -0.29
C LEU A 122 4.53 -9.04 0.73
N ASN A 123 4.62 -9.49 1.99
CA ASN A 123 5.43 -8.85 3.02
C ASN A 123 6.62 -9.75 3.37
N GLY A 124 7.75 -9.17 3.73
CA GLY A 124 8.96 -9.95 3.96
C GLY A 124 10.17 -9.14 4.41
N THR A 125 11.33 -9.77 4.32
CA THR A 125 12.62 -9.15 4.63
C THR A 125 13.38 -8.91 3.33
N LEU A 126 13.94 -7.71 3.19
CA LEU A 126 14.73 -7.33 2.04
C LEU A 126 16.16 -7.90 2.14
N ARG A 127 16.66 -8.41 1.02
CA ARG A 127 18.07 -8.78 0.78
C ARG A 127 18.61 -7.96 -0.36
N ARG A 128 19.69 -7.20 -0.12
CA ARG A 128 20.32 -6.35 -1.14
C ARG A 128 21.79 -6.71 -1.29
N GLU A 129 22.11 -7.32 -2.42
CA GLU A 129 23.48 -7.78 -2.74
C GLU A 129 24.20 -6.81 -3.69
N GLY A 130 23.52 -5.79 -4.23
CA GLY A 130 24.08 -4.85 -5.19
C GLY A 130 23.16 -3.68 -5.57
N PRO A 131 23.54 -2.88 -6.58
CA PRO A 131 22.80 -1.67 -6.97
C PRO A 131 21.57 -1.95 -7.86
N ASP A 132 21.52 -3.11 -8.52
CA ASP A 132 20.55 -3.40 -9.60
C ASP A 132 19.17 -3.86 -9.11
N GLY A 133 18.99 -3.94 -7.80
CA GLY A 133 17.71 -4.30 -7.18
C GLY A 133 17.87 -5.05 -5.88
N PHE A 134 16.79 -5.68 -5.42
CA PHE A 134 16.76 -6.44 -4.18
C PHE A 134 15.89 -7.70 -4.30
N THR A 135 16.06 -8.62 -3.37
CA THR A 135 15.26 -9.84 -3.25
C THR A 135 14.47 -9.76 -1.95
N VAL A 136 13.18 -10.09 -1.97
CA VAL A 136 12.35 -10.18 -0.77
C VAL A 136 12.19 -11.64 -0.39
N ARG A 137 12.69 -12.00 0.80
CA ARG A 137 12.35 -13.28 1.44
C ARG A 137 10.94 -13.17 2.00
N VAL A 138 10.04 -14.00 1.48
CA VAL A 138 8.60 -13.96 1.77
C VAL A 138 8.36 -14.37 3.22
N ALA A 139 7.61 -13.54 3.94
CA ALA A 139 7.07 -13.88 5.25
C ALA A 139 5.55 -14.08 5.19
N GLN A 140 4.86 -13.27 4.38
CA GLN A 140 3.43 -13.40 4.14
C GLN A 140 3.10 -13.11 2.67
N SER A 141 2.26 -13.92 2.06
CA SER A 141 1.66 -13.66 0.75
C SER A 141 0.22 -14.14 0.70
N PHE A 142 -0.65 -13.30 0.12
CA PHE A 142 -2.07 -13.57 -0.06
C PHE A 142 -2.69 -12.65 -1.11
N GLY A 143 -3.79 -13.12 -1.70
CA GLY A 143 -4.62 -12.29 -2.57
C GLY A 143 -5.58 -11.41 -1.77
N ASN A 144 -5.91 -10.23 -2.29
CA ASN A 144 -6.94 -9.36 -1.71
C ASN A 144 -8.09 -9.14 -2.69
N CYS A 145 -9.29 -8.93 -2.15
CA CYS A 145 -10.51 -8.67 -2.94
C CYS A 145 -10.33 -7.48 -3.90
N PRO A 146 -10.85 -7.50 -5.14
CA PRO A 146 -10.68 -6.43 -6.15
C PRO A 146 -11.54 -5.16 -5.90
N LYS A 147 -12.23 -5.08 -4.76
CA LYS A 147 -13.12 -3.96 -4.43
C LYS A 147 -12.38 -2.62 -4.44
N TYR A 148 -13.08 -1.59 -4.91
CA TYR A 148 -12.66 -0.19 -4.96
C TYR A 148 -11.45 0.13 -5.84
N ILE A 149 -10.93 -0.83 -6.62
CA ILE A 149 -9.88 -0.56 -7.61
C ILE A 149 -10.53 -0.01 -8.87
N ARG A 150 -10.21 1.24 -9.23
CA ARG A 150 -10.63 1.86 -10.50
C ARG A 150 -9.96 1.13 -11.66
N VAL A 151 -10.73 0.69 -12.65
CA VAL A 151 -10.17 0.05 -13.85
C VAL A 151 -9.45 1.11 -14.68
N ARG A 152 -8.20 0.80 -15.05
CA ARG A 152 -7.38 1.64 -15.91
C ARG A 152 -6.69 0.80 -16.97
N GLN A 153 -6.55 1.34 -18.16
CA GLN A 153 -5.75 0.75 -19.23
C GLN A 153 -4.44 1.52 -19.35
N GLU A 154 -3.36 0.80 -19.64
CA GLU A 154 -2.09 1.43 -19.97
C GLU A 154 -2.29 2.27 -21.24
N ALA A 155 -1.99 3.55 -21.12
CA ALA A 155 -1.95 4.47 -22.24
C ALA A 155 -0.56 4.41 -22.90
N SER A 156 -0.40 4.99 -24.08
CA SER A 156 0.89 5.04 -24.75
C SER A 156 2.00 5.50 -23.79
N ALA A 157 3.10 4.75 -23.75
CA ALA A 157 4.24 5.05 -22.90
C ALA A 157 4.65 6.51 -23.08
N ALA A 158 4.83 7.23 -21.98
CA ALA A 158 5.37 8.57 -22.05
C ALA A 158 6.75 8.51 -22.71
N ALA A 159 7.09 9.48 -23.55
CA ALA A 159 8.45 9.62 -24.06
C ALA A 159 9.41 9.65 -22.85
N MET A 160 10.53 8.92 -22.94
CA MET A 160 11.55 8.96 -21.90
C MET A 160 11.96 10.43 -21.65
N VAL A 161 11.72 10.90 -20.44
CA VAL A 161 12.12 12.25 -20.04
C VAL A 161 13.61 12.23 -19.79
N ALA A 162 14.37 13.01 -20.56
CA ALA A 162 15.84 13.06 -20.45
C ALA A 162 16.33 13.53 -19.06
N SER A 163 15.53 14.34 -18.36
CA SER A 163 15.80 14.77 -16.99
C SER A 163 14.50 15.15 -16.28
N ARG A 164 14.23 14.58 -15.09
CA ARG A 164 13.12 14.99 -14.23
C ARG A 164 13.54 16.19 -13.37
N PRO A 165 12.63 17.11 -13.04
CA PRO A 165 12.92 18.12 -12.03
C PRO A 165 13.17 17.46 -10.66
N PRO A 166 13.97 18.08 -9.78
CA PRO A 166 14.18 17.56 -8.45
C PRO A 166 12.86 17.50 -7.65
N PRO A 167 12.75 16.61 -6.66
CA PRO A 167 11.57 16.55 -5.80
C PRO A 167 11.31 17.86 -5.08
N VAL A 168 10.03 18.25 -4.99
CA VAL A 168 9.60 19.37 -4.15
C VAL A 168 9.25 18.82 -2.78
N VAL A 169 9.89 19.34 -1.73
CA VAL A 169 9.71 18.90 -0.34
C VAL A 169 9.03 19.99 0.46
N SER A 170 8.04 19.61 1.27
CA SER A 170 7.27 20.51 2.13
C SER A 170 6.96 19.84 3.48
N ASP A 171 6.71 20.64 4.52
CA ASP A 171 6.21 20.21 5.83
C ASP A 171 4.67 20.26 5.92
N ARG A 172 4.01 20.71 4.85
CA ARG A 172 2.56 20.92 4.78
C ARG A 172 2.00 20.68 3.38
N LEU A 173 0.68 20.55 3.29
CA LEU A 173 -0.02 20.46 2.00
C LEU A 173 -0.15 21.86 1.37
N ASP A 174 0.58 22.09 0.28
CA ASP A 174 0.37 23.24 -0.60
C ASP A 174 -0.86 23.03 -1.52
N ASP A 175 -1.18 24.05 -2.31
CA ASP A 175 -2.35 24.00 -3.20
C ASP A 175 -2.24 22.90 -4.27
N VAL A 176 -1.02 22.60 -4.72
CA VAL A 176 -0.76 21.53 -5.70
C VAL A 176 -1.05 20.17 -5.08
N ALA A 177 -0.56 19.90 -3.87
CA ALA A 177 -0.81 18.68 -3.12
C ALA A 177 -2.31 18.53 -2.81
N ARG A 178 -2.97 19.60 -2.35
CA ARG A 178 -4.42 19.60 -2.07
C ARG A 178 -5.24 19.28 -3.32
N ALA A 179 -4.93 19.90 -4.46
CA ALA A 179 -5.62 19.63 -5.72
C ALA A 179 -5.47 18.17 -6.17
N ARG A 180 -4.27 17.59 -6.03
CA ARG A 180 -4.02 16.18 -6.38
C ARG A 180 -4.78 15.21 -5.49
N ILE A 181 -4.79 15.44 -4.18
CA ILE A 181 -5.55 14.61 -3.23
C ILE A 181 -7.05 14.70 -3.54
N ALA A 182 -7.56 15.89 -3.84
CA ALA A 182 -8.97 16.09 -4.20
C ALA A 182 -9.35 15.40 -5.53
N ALA A 183 -8.43 15.32 -6.49
CA ALA A 183 -8.65 14.62 -7.76
C ALA A 183 -8.45 13.10 -7.67
N ALA A 184 -7.76 12.61 -6.64
CA ALA A 184 -7.42 11.21 -6.50
C ALA A 184 -8.66 10.34 -6.22
N ASP A 185 -8.75 9.24 -6.97
CA ASP A 185 -9.68 8.13 -6.69
C ASP A 185 -8.96 6.92 -6.08
N THR A 186 -7.63 7.00 -5.95
CA THR A 186 -6.74 5.93 -5.53
C THR A 186 -5.53 6.50 -4.79
N PHE A 187 -5.12 5.86 -3.70
CA PHE A 187 -3.79 6.04 -3.11
C PHE A 187 -3.33 4.74 -2.46
N PHE A 188 -2.05 4.68 -2.11
CA PHE A 188 -1.47 3.56 -1.36
C PHE A 188 -0.93 4.02 -0.01
N VAL A 189 -1.01 3.14 0.98
CA VAL A 189 -0.59 3.42 2.36
C VAL A 189 0.38 2.34 2.84
N ALA A 190 1.53 2.78 3.34
CA ALA A 190 2.50 2.00 4.07
C ALA A 190 2.30 2.21 5.59
N THR A 191 2.28 1.12 6.35
CA THR A 191 2.23 1.11 7.81
C THR A 191 3.12 -0.01 8.33
N PHE A 192 3.43 -0.02 9.63
CA PHE A 192 4.24 -1.09 10.20
C PHE A 192 3.98 -1.27 11.69
N ILE A 193 4.34 -2.44 12.19
CA ILE A 193 4.44 -2.74 13.61
C ILE A 193 5.82 -3.34 13.91
N GLU A 194 6.32 -3.04 15.11
CA GLU A 194 7.45 -3.76 15.70
C GLU A 194 6.89 -4.84 16.63
N GLU A 195 7.10 -6.12 16.28
CA GLU A 195 6.64 -7.24 17.09
C GLU A 195 7.65 -8.40 17.04
N ALA A 196 7.87 -9.03 18.19
CA ALA A 196 8.83 -10.12 18.37
C ALA A 196 10.25 -9.79 17.85
N GLY A 197 10.68 -8.53 18.00
CA GLY A 197 12.00 -8.06 17.54
C GLY A 197 12.13 -7.91 16.02
N SER A 198 11.01 -7.90 15.30
CA SER A 198 10.97 -7.74 13.84
C SER A 198 10.01 -6.64 13.41
N ARG A 199 10.44 -5.87 12.40
CA ARG A 199 9.59 -4.88 11.73
C ARG A 199 8.73 -5.56 10.69
N GLN A 200 7.43 -5.57 10.90
CA GLN A 200 6.45 -6.08 9.94
C GLN A 200 5.82 -4.90 9.21
N VAL A 201 6.22 -4.72 7.94
CA VAL A 201 5.72 -3.65 7.08
C VAL A 201 4.51 -4.15 6.29
N ASP A 202 3.57 -3.25 6.04
CA ASP A 202 2.39 -3.48 5.23
C ASP A 202 2.23 -2.35 4.20
N VAL A 203 1.85 -2.67 2.97
CA VAL A 203 1.46 -1.67 1.95
C VAL A 203 0.12 -2.04 1.32
N SER A 204 -0.82 -1.09 1.31
CA SER A 204 -2.23 -1.31 1.01
C SER A 204 -2.79 -0.31 0.02
N HIS A 205 -3.75 -0.74 -0.80
CA HIS A 205 -4.50 0.14 -1.70
C HIS A 205 -5.76 0.67 -1.02
N ARG A 206 -6.01 1.97 -1.19
CA ARG A 206 -7.26 2.65 -0.81
C ARG A 206 -7.85 3.32 -2.05
N GLY A 207 -9.13 3.08 -2.30
CA GLY A 207 -9.82 3.65 -3.45
C GLY A 207 -11.24 4.06 -3.11
N GLY A 208 -11.77 5.00 -3.89
CA GLY A 208 -13.05 5.67 -3.67
C GLY A 208 -13.51 6.41 -4.93
N PRO A 209 -14.64 7.14 -4.88
CA PRO A 209 -14.87 8.19 -5.86
C PRO A 209 -13.75 9.24 -5.78
N ALA A 210 -13.49 9.98 -6.86
CA ALA A 210 -12.57 11.10 -6.80
C ALA A 210 -12.97 12.06 -5.66
N GLY A 211 -12.01 12.46 -4.82
CA GLY A 211 -12.26 13.29 -3.64
C GLY A 211 -12.80 12.55 -2.42
N PHE A 212 -12.69 11.21 -2.37
CA PHE A 212 -13.09 10.44 -1.20
C PHE A 212 -12.24 10.73 0.06
N VAL A 213 -11.04 11.30 -0.11
CA VAL A 213 -10.22 11.82 0.97
C VAL A 213 -10.60 13.28 1.22
N ARG A 214 -11.16 13.57 2.39
CA ARG A 214 -11.52 14.95 2.78
C ARG A 214 -10.32 15.62 3.44
N ILE A 215 -10.02 16.85 3.04
CA ILE A 215 -8.90 17.62 3.58
C ILE A 215 -9.44 18.61 4.60
N GLY A 216 -8.94 18.53 5.84
CA GLY A 216 -9.22 19.50 6.90
C GLY A 216 -8.55 20.85 6.64
N GLU A 217 -9.03 21.89 7.34
CA GLU A 217 -8.40 23.22 7.30
C GLU A 217 -6.94 23.16 7.75
N ASP A 218 -6.67 22.37 8.79
CA ASP A 218 -5.34 22.09 9.34
C ASP A 218 -4.45 21.22 8.44
N GLY A 219 -4.96 20.74 7.30
CA GLY A 219 -4.25 19.86 6.36
C GLY A 219 -4.30 18.38 6.73
N SER A 220 -5.07 18.00 7.76
CA SER A 220 -5.36 16.59 8.05
C SER A 220 -6.19 15.95 6.93
N LEU A 221 -6.01 14.65 6.72
CA LEU A 221 -6.74 13.86 5.73
C LEU A 221 -7.69 12.91 6.45
N ALA A 222 -8.99 13.11 6.25
CA ALA A 222 -10.02 12.21 6.72
C ALA A 222 -10.32 11.16 5.64
N ILE A 223 -10.01 9.90 5.96
CA ILE A 223 -10.04 8.78 5.01
C ILE A 223 -11.06 7.74 5.48
N PRO A 224 -12.07 7.41 4.66
CA PRO A 224 -13.01 6.36 4.99
C PRO A 224 -12.39 4.97 4.87
N ASP A 225 -12.71 4.10 5.83
CA ASP A 225 -12.47 2.67 5.73
C ASP A 225 -13.77 1.98 5.32
N TYR A 226 -13.80 1.53 4.07
CA TYR A 226 -14.92 0.76 3.51
C TYR A 226 -14.77 -0.74 3.80
N SER A 227 -15.89 -1.45 3.71
CA SER A 227 -15.95 -2.89 3.94
C SER A 227 -14.97 -3.69 3.07
N GLY A 228 -13.97 -4.31 3.69
CA GLY A 228 -12.90 -5.07 3.04
C GLY A 228 -12.90 -6.57 3.38
N ASN A 229 -11.71 -7.18 3.40
CA ASN A 229 -11.49 -8.56 3.85
C ASN A 229 -11.50 -8.72 5.38
N ARG A 230 -11.59 -7.61 6.12
CA ARG A 230 -11.56 -7.55 7.60
C ARG A 230 -10.30 -8.14 8.24
N PHE A 231 -9.19 -8.20 7.50
CA PHE A 231 -7.90 -8.62 8.04
C PHE A 231 -7.29 -7.54 8.93
N PHE A 232 -7.62 -6.28 8.64
CA PHE A 232 -7.16 -5.10 9.36
C PHE A 232 -5.67 -4.79 9.29
N ASN A 233 -4.92 -5.30 8.30
CA ASN A 233 -3.46 -5.08 8.23
C ASN A 233 -3.02 -3.61 8.41
N THR A 234 -3.62 -2.66 7.68
CA THR A 234 -3.31 -1.23 7.86
C THR A 234 -3.79 -0.69 9.20
N LEU A 235 -5.05 -0.95 9.56
CA LEU A 235 -5.68 -0.33 10.73
C LEU A 235 -5.12 -0.91 12.04
N GLY A 236 -4.83 -2.20 12.06
CA GLY A 236 -4.17 -2.88 13.17
C GLY A 236 -2.77 -2.32 13.38
N ASN A 237 -2.01 -2.07 12.31
CA ASN A 237 -0.73 -1.37 12.41
C ASN A 237 -0.92 0.03 13.00
N VAL A 238 -1.86 0.83 12.47
CA VAL A 238 -2.15 2.19 12.97
C VAL A 238 -2.51 2.20 14.46
N MET A 239 -3.26 1.21 14.94
CA MET A 239 -3.59 1.07 16.36
C MET A 239 -2.37 0.78 17.23
N ALA A 240 -1.43 -0.02 16.74
CA ALA A 240 -0.22 -0.38 17.48
C ALA A 240 0.91 0.64 17.32
N ASN A 241 0.90 1.40 16.23
CA ASN A 241 1.91 2.36 15.81
C ASN A 241 1.26 3.41 14.91
N SER A 242 1.16 4.64 15.40
CA SER A 242 0.47 5.72 14.70
C SER A 242 1.18 6.24 13.46
N ARG A 243 2.31 5.67 13.02
CA ARG A 243 3.02 6.17 11.82
C ARG A 243 2.48 5.55 10.53
N ALA A 244 2.28 6.38 9.51
CA ALA A 244 1.85 5.95 8.18
C ALA A 244 2.51 6.77 7.07
N GLY A 245 2.68 6.15 5.90
CA GLY A 245 3.21 6.77 4.70
C GLY A 245 2.22 6.61 3.56
N LEU A 246 1.91 7.67 2.84
CA LEU A 246 0.96 7.65 1.72
C LEU A 246 1.66 7.96 0.41
N VAL A 247 1.15 7.40 -0.68
CA VAL A 247 1.47 7.84 -2.05
C VAL A 247 0.20 7.97 -2.87
N PHE A 248 0.00 9.16 -3.42
CA PHE A 248 -1.06 9.50 -4.38
C PHE A 248 -0.43 9.55 -5.77
N PRO A 249 -0.54 8.47 -6.57
CA PRO A 249 -0.08 8.49 -7.95
C PRO A 249 -1.06 9.23 -8.84
N ASP A 250 -0.54 10.14 -9.65
CA ASP A 250 -1.27 10.64 -10.81
C ASP A 250 -0.86 9.79 -12.02
N PHE A 251 -1.70 8.81 -12.35
CA PHE A 251 -1.44 7.92 -13.47
C PHE A 251 -1.49 8.61 -14.85
N SER A 252 -2.03 9.83 -14.95
CA SER A 252 -2.08 10.58 -16.21
C SER A 252 -0.80 11.37 -16.49
N THR A 253 -0.10 11.81 -15.44
CA THR A 253 1.15 12.58 -15.54
C THR A 253 2.39 11.78 -15.15
N GLY A 254 2.22 10.69 -14.41
CA GLY A 254 3.31 9.92 -13.80
C GLY A 254 3.84 10.53 -12.50
N ASP A 255 3.22 11.60 -11.99
CA ASP A 255 3.65 12.24 -10.76
C ASP A 255 3.33 11.37 -9.54
N LEU A 256 4.23 11.36 -8.56
CA LEU A 256 4.01 10.72 -7.26
C LEU A 256 4.02 11.78 -6.17
N LEU A 257 2.87 11.97 -5.50
CA LEU A 257 2.79 12.76 -4.28
C LEU A 257 2.90 11.82 -3.08
N GLN A 258 4.08 11.80 -2.46
CA GLN A 258 4.40 10.96 -1.31
C GLN A 258 4.35 11.78 -0.03
N MET A 259 3.98 11.16 1.08
CA MET A 259 4.00 11.80 2.40
C MET A 259 4.20 10.79 3.52
N THR A 260 4.76 11.25 4.63
CA THR A 260 4.82 10.49 5.89
C THR A 260 4.27 11.34 7.02
N GLY A 261 3.75 10.70 8.05
CA GLY A 261 3.13 11.38 9.18
C GLY A 261 2.42 10.43 10.14
N ARG A 262 1.44 10.97 10.87
CA ARG A 262 0.69 10.24 11.89
C ARG A 262 -0.73 9.91 11.45
N ALA A 263 -1.18 8.71 11.78
CA ALA A 263 -2.51 8.20 11.55
C ALA A 263 -3.18 7.82 12.88
N GLU A 264 -4.48 8.04 12.96
CA GLU A 264 -5.30 7.62 14.10
C GLU A 264 -6.66 7.08 13.60
N ILE A 265 -7.17 6.04 14.25
CA ILE A 265 -8.51 5.53 13.96
C ILE A 265 -9.52 6.33 14.77
N VAL A 266 -10.51 6.87 14.07
CA VAL A 266 -11.66 7.51 14.68
C VAL A 266 -12.74 6.45 14.85
N LEU A 267 -13.05 6.13 16.11
CA LEU A 267 -14.08 5.15 16.46
C LEU A 267 -15.45 5.78 16.69
N ASP A 268 -15.51 7.09 16.91
CA ASP A 268 -16.76 7.84 17.12
C ASP A 268 -17.48 8.08 15.78
N PRO A 269 -18.65 7.45 15.54
CA PRO A 269 -19.38 7.61 14.30
C PRO A 269 -19.89 9.03 14.05
N ALA A 270 -20.05 9.84 15.10
CA ALA A 270 -20.47 11.24 14.96
C ALA A 270 -19.45 12.07 14.15
N ARG A 271 -18.18 11.63 14.12
CA ARG A 271 -17.11 12.29 13.36
C ARG A 271 -17.02 11.86 11.90
N PHE A 272 -17.83 10.88 11.47
CA PHE A 272 -17.78 10.38 10.08
C PHE A 272 -18.43 11.35 9.09
N GLY A 273 -19.34 12.21 9.57
CA GLY A 273 -20.18 13.06 8.71
C GLY A 273 -20.92 12.24 7.64
N ASP A 274 -21.22 12.86 6.50
CA ASP A 274 -21.98 12.21 5.41
C ASP A 274 -21.11 11.31 4.50
N ILE A 275 -20.17 10.52 5.03
CA ILE A 275 -19.40 9.58 4.19
C ILE A 275 -20.17 8.25 4.06
N ALA A 276 -20.99 8.17 3.01
CA ALA A 276 -21.83 7.00 2.76
C ALA A 276 -21.00 5.70 2.65
N GLY A 277 -21.35 4.71 3.47
CA GLY A 277 -20.78 3.35 3.40
C GLY A 277 -19.44 3.15 4.12
N ALA A 278 -18.88 4.19 4.77
CA ALA A 278 -17.71 4.03 5.63
C ALA A 278 -18.08 3.26 6.91
N GLU A 279 -17.34 2.19 7.23
CA GLU A 279 -17.48 1.47 8.50
C GLU A 279 -16.71 2.14 9.63
N ARG A 280 -15.57 2.77 9.29
CA ARG A 280 -14.70 3.54 10.19
C ARG A 280 -14.15 4.75 9.45
N LEU A 281 -13.63 5.70 10.19
CA LEU A 281 -12.82 6.80 9.67
C LEU A 281 -11.43 6.71 10.30
N TRP A 282 -10.41 7.08 9.55
CA TRP A 282 -9.10 7.36 10.12
C TRP A 282 -8.60 8.71 9.62
N LEU A 283 -7.88 9.40 10.49
CA LEU A 283 -7.25 10.68 10.18
C LEU A 283 -5.77 10.44 9.90
N PHE A 284 -5.23 11.19 8.95
CA PHE A 284 -3.81 11.24 8.69
C PHE A 284 -3.32 12.68 8.73
N HIS A 285 -2.29 12.94 9.51
CA HIS A 285 -1.66 14.23 9.73
C HIS A 285 -0.29 14.22 9.03
N PRO A 286 -0.17 14.84 7.84
CA PRO A 286 1.10 14.87 7.12
C PRO A 286 2.15 15.68 7.89
N GLU A 287 3.37 15.14 7.97
CA GLU A 287 4.52 15.81 8.59
C GLU A 287 5.59 16.17 7.56
N ARG A 288 5.69 15.36 6.50
CA ARG A 288 6.56 15.63 5.36
C ARG A 288 5.88 15.18 4.09
N VAL A 289 5.93 16.03 3.09
CA VAL A 289 5.32 15.85 1.77
C VAL A 289 6.41 15.99 0.72
N VAL A 290 6.44 15.08 -0.25
CA VAL A 290 7.41 15.03 -1.33
C VAL A 290 6.66 14.81 -2.65
N LEU A 291 6.72 15.79 -3.54
CA LEU A 291 6.20 15.66 -4.90
C LEU A 291 7.36 15.32 -5.83
N ARG A 292 7.28 14.15 -6.48
CA ARG A 292 8.21 13.72 -7.52
C ARG A 292 7.50 13.74 -8.87
N ALA A 293 7.82 14.72 -9.70
CA ALA A 293 7.19 14.87 -10.99
C ALA A 293 7.68 13.77 -11.96
N GLN A 294 6.75 13.17 -12.70
CA GLN A 294 6.99 12.14 -13.71
C GLN A 294 7.84 10.98 -13.19
N ALA A 295 7.72 10.67 -11.90
CA ALA A 295 8.50 9.63 -11.24
C ALA A 295 8.14 8.23 -11.74
N LEU A 296 6.85 8.00 -12.00
CA LEU A 296 6.37 6.79 -12.67
C LEU A 296 6.46 6.98 -14.19
N PRO A 297 7.20 6.14 -14.93
CA PRO A 297 7.31 6.26 -16.39
C PRO A 297 6.07 5.76 -17.16
N LEU A 298 5.12 5.15 -16.45
CA LEU A 298 3.89 4.58 -17.02
C LEU A 298 2.75 5.60 -17.01
N ARG A 299 1.84 5.47 -17.97
CA ARG A 299 0.62 6.27 -18.06
C ARG A 299 -0.58 5.36 -18.11
N PHE A 300 -1.63 5.71 -17.40
CA PHE A 300 -2.89 4.98 -17.44
C PHE A 300 -4.08 5.91 -17.59
N ALA A 301 -4.99 5.55 -18.49
CA ALA A 301 -6.27 6.22 -18.63
C ALA A 301 -7.36 5.41 -17.91
N PRO A 302 -8.37 6.06 -17.31
CA PRO A 302 -9.59 5.36 -16.92
C PRO A 302 -10.14 4.61 -18.14
N ALA A 303 -10.60 3.37 -17.96
CA ALA A 303 -11.37 2.73 -19.02
C ALA A 303 -12.69 3.50 -19.21
N ASP A 304 -12.98 3.93 -20.44
CA ASP A 304 -14.27 4.54 -20.78
C ASP A 304 -15.39 3.56 -20.40
N LEU A 305 -16.36 4.03 -19.61
CA LEU A 305 -17.51 3.31 -19.03
C LEU A 305 -17.21 2.47 -17.77
N GLN A 306 -17.63 2.98 -16.61
CA GLN A 306 -18.20 2.14 -15.55
C GLN A 306 -19.63 2.62 -15.25
N PRO A 307 -20.64 1.73 -15.25
CA PRO A 307 -21.90 2.01 -14.60
C PRO A 307 -21.65 2.01 -13.08
N ASP A 308 -21.90 3.18 -12.49
CA ASP A 308 -22.05 3.49 -11.07
C ASP A 308 -21.07 2.88 -10.05
N PHE A 309 -20.21 3.74 -9.51
CA PHE A 309 -19.72 3.63 -8.14
C PHE A 309 -20.92 3.78 -7.17
N ARG A 310 -21.80 2.77 -7.06
CA ARG A 310 -22.80 2.75 -5.97
C ARG A 310 -22.15 2.11 -4.76
N PRO A 311 -21.92 2.84 -3.65
CA PRO A 311 -21.73 2.17 -2.37
C PRO A 311 -22.97 1.32 -2.15
N HIS A 312 -22.79 0.00 -2.02
CA HIS A 312 -23.89 -0.90 -1.71
C HIS A 312 -24.60 -0.36 -0.44
N ARG A 313 -25.85 0.09 -0.58
CA ARG A 313 -26.75 0.15 0.57
C ARG A 313 -26.99 -1.30 1.03
N ILE A 314 -26.93 -1.44 2.34
CA ILE A 314 -27.06 -2.67 3.15
C ILE A 314 -28.12 -3.62 2.58
#